data_AF-A0A0E8ZQQ3-F1
#
_entry.id   AF-A0A0E8ZQQ3-F1
#
_cell.length_a   1.000
_cell.length_b   1.000
_cell.length_c   1.000
_cell.angle_alpha   90.00
_cell.angle_beta   90.00
_cell.angle_gamma   90.00
#
_symmetry.space_group_name_H-M   'P 1'
#
loop_
_entity.id
_entity.type
_entity.pdbx_description
1 polymer ?
#
loop_
_entity_poly.entity_id
_entity_poly.type
_entity_poly.pdbx_seq_one_letter_code
_entity_poly.pdbx_strand_id
1 'polypeptide(L)'
;MALFGKKQDESLEVELFTEEPNERVFEFKKSKTVVRIDDYFIRIARKSNVSNVLLHGLDGEKSILLSEITAYQLKEPGSTVGYLQLVYPGSSDTKGGVFDAVKDENTVTFTKDEKASILELKKAIEKALKDKVKK
;
A
#
# COMPACT_ATOMS: atom_id res chain seq x y z
N MET A 1 -20.31 -50.40 17.45
CA MET A 1 -20.14 -49.88 16.07
C MET A 1 -19.77 -48.42 16.16
N ALA A 2 -18.75 -48.03 15.39
CA ALA A 2 -18.14 -46.71 15.19
C ALA A 2 -19.15 -45.54 15.21
N LEU A 3 -18.96 -44.47 15.99
CA LEU A 3 -17.97 -43.36 15.92
C LEU A 3 -18.39 -42.20 14.99
N PHE A 4 -18.13 -41.00 15.52
CA PHE A 4 -18.03 -39.68 14.90
C PHE A 4 -19.29 -38.81 14.78
N GLY A 5 -19.40 -37.91 15.75
CA GLY A 5 -20.17 -36.68 15.66
C GLY A 5 -19.76 -35.84 14.47
N LYS A 6 -20.76 -35.19 13.88
CA LYS A 6 -20.60 -34.19 12.84
C LYS A 6 -19.79 -33.01 13.39
N LYS A 7 -18.47 -33.01 13.18
CA LYS A 7 -17.70 -31.78 13.11
C LYS A 7 -18.14 -31.09 11.81
N GLN A 8 -18.97 -30.07 11.93
CA GLN A 8 -19.05 -29.02 10.92
C GLN A 8 -17.66 -28.40 10.88
N ASP A 9 -16.91 -28.72 9.82
CA ASP A 9 -15.75 -27.95 9.43
C ASP A 9 -16.30 -26.63 8.87
N GLU A 10 -16.58 -25.68 9.76
CA GLU A 10 -16.72 -24.27 9.38
C GLU A 10 -15.34 -23.83 8.91
N SER A 11 -15.07 -24.02 7.62
CA SER A 11 -14.03 -23.28 6.93
C SER A 11 -14.41 -21.81 7.00
N LEU A 12 -14.00 -21.15 8.09
CA LEU A 12 -13.89 -19.70 8.17
C LEU A 12 -13.13 -19.30 6.91
N GLU A 13 -13.81 -18.72 5.93
CA GLU A 13 -13.15 -18.04 4.83
C GLU A 13 -12.35 -16.92 5.48
N VAL A 14 -11.06 -17.19 5.72
CA VAL A 14 -10.16 -16.19 6.27
C VAL A 14 -9.96 -15.16 5.17
N GLU A 15 -10.71 -14.07 5.23
CA GLU A 15 -10.51 -12.91 4.37
C GLU A 15 -9.11 -12.38 4.62
N LEU A 16 -8.18 -12.67 3.70
CA LEU A 16 -6.78 -12.22 3.79
C LEU A 16 -6.62 -10.70 3.69
N PHE A 17 -7.71 -9.98 3.36
CA PHE A 17 -7.74 -8.55 3.11
C PHE A 17 -8.86 -7.88 3.92
N THR A 18 -8.81 -8.01 5.25
CA THR A 18 -9.79 -7.36 6.14
C THR A 18 -9.56 -5.84 6.18
N GLU A 19 -10.62 -5.05 6.17
CA GLU A 19 -10.56 -3.59 6.37
C GLU A 19 -10.40 -3.27 7.86
N GLU A 20 -9.40 -2.46 8.21
CA GLU A 20 -9.19 -2.01 9.58
C GLU A 20 -10.02 -0.74 9.88
N PRO A 21 -10.58 -0.57 11.08
CA PRO A 21 -11.52 0.52 11.40
C PRO A 21 -10.92 1.94 11.29
N ASN A 22 -9.59 2.07 11.32
CA ASN A 22 -8.88 3.34 11.14
C ASN A 22 -8.15 3.43 9.78
N GLU A 23 -8.45 2.55 8.84
CA GLU A 23 -7.79 2.50 7.54
C GLU A 23 -8.19 3.69 6.66
N ARG A 24 -7.20 4.39 6.10
CA ARG A 24 -7.39 5.40 5.07
C ARG A 24 -6.98 4.82 3.73
N VAL A 25 -7.90 4.87 2.77
CA VAL A 25 -7.70 4.31 1.43
C VAL A 25 -7.49 5.44 0.42
N PHE A 26 -6.38 5.38 -0.31
CA PHE A 26 -6.03 6.28 -1.39
C PHE A 26 -5.98 5.49 -2.70
N GLU A 27 -6.92 5.75 -3.60
CA GLU A 27 -6.94 5.13 -4.93
C GLU A 27 -6.35 6.04 -6.00
N PHE A 28 -5.31 5.57 -6.66
CA PHE A 28 -4.67 6.22 -7.79
C PHE A 28 -5.15 5.56 -9.08
N LYS A 29 -6.12 6.19 -9.76
CA LYS A 29 -6.80 5.60 -10.92
C LYS A 29 -5.86 5.45 -12.11
N LYS A 30 -4.95 6.40 -12.29
CA LYS A 30 -4.00 6.43 -13.41
C LYS A 30 -2.92 5.35 -13.30
N SER A 31 -2.40 5.14 -12.11
CA SER A 31 -1.39 4.11 -11.82
C SER A 31 -1.99 2.78 -11.39
N LYS A 32 -3.33 2.68 -11.34
CA LYS A 32 -4.08 1.51 -10.87
C LYS A 32 -3.58 1.03 -9.50
N THR A 33 -3.13 1.95 -8.64
CA THR A 33 -2.54 1.62 -7.34
C THR A 33 -3.50 2.01 -6.23
N VAL A 34 -3.65 1.15 -5.24
CA VAL A 34 -4.37 1.45 -3.99
C VAL A 34 -3.36 1.47 -2.88
N VAL A 35 -3.38 2.54 -2.10
CA VAL A 35 -2.57 2.66 -0.90
C VAL A 35 -3.51 2.73 0.28
N ARG A 36 -3.35 1.79 1.21
CA ARG A 36 -4.11 1.75 2.44
C ARG A 36 -3.16 2.00 3.59
N ILE A 37 -3.54 2.87 4.51
CA ILE A 37 -2.71 3.18 5.67
C ILE A 37 -3.57 3.11 6.92
N ASP A 38 -3.13 2.30 7.87
CA ASP A 38 -3.74 2.21 9.20
C ASP A 38 -2.76 2.76 10.25
N ASP A 39 -2.95 2.41 11.52
CA ASP A 39 -2.10 2.87 12.63
C ASP A 39 -0.69 2.21 12.64
N TYR A 40 -0.51 1.07 11.98
CA TYR A 40 0.68 0.22 12.03
C TYR A 40 1.32 -0.06 10.67
N PHE A 41 0.53 -0.23 9.61
CA PHE A 41 0.94 -0.67 8.29
C PHE A 41 0.53 0.33 7.22
N ILE A 42 1.40 0.46 6.22
CA ILE A 42 1.06 0.97 4.91
C ILE A 42 1.04 -0.20 3.93
N ARG A 43 -0.12 -0.41 3.31
CA ARG A 43 -0.37 -1.45 2.33
C ARG A 43 -0.41 -0.83 0.95
N ILE A 44 0.41 -1.32 0.04
CA ILE A 44 0.42 -0.89 -1.36
C ILE A 44 -0.02 -2.08 -2.21
N ALA A 45 -1.09 -1.89 -2.97
CA ALA A 45 -1.64 -2.91 -3.86
C ALA A 45 -1.78 -2.36 -5.28
N ARG A 46 -1.40 -3.16 -6.28
CA ARG A 46 -1.55 -2.80 -7.70
C ARG A 46 -2.70 -3.58 -8.31
N LYS A 47 -3.69 -2.87 -8.86
CA LYS A 47 -4.82 -3.45 -9.61
C LYS A 47 -4.30 -3.90 -10.98
N SER A 48 -3.81 -5.14 -11.07
CA SER A 48 -3.21 -5.68 -12.30
C SER A 48 -4.25 -5.88 -13.42
N ASN A 49 -5.52 -6.18 -13.11
CA ASN A 49 -6.59 -6.25 -14.12
C ASN A 49 -7.97 -5.79 -13.58
N VAL A 50 -8.75 -5.18 -14.47
CA VAL A 50 -9.82 -4.20 -14.21
C VAL A 50 -11.21 -4.77 -13.88
N SER A 51 -11.34 -5.99 -13.33
CA SER A 51 -12.68 -6.58 -13.18
C SER A 51 -13.04 -7.15 -11.81
N ASN A 52 -12.12 -7.21 -10.85
CA ASN A 52 -12.41 -7.97 -9.62
C ASN A 52 -11.84 -7.39 -8.32
N VAL A 53 -11.61 -6.07 -8.28
CA VAL A 53 -11.15 -5.38 -7.05
C VAL A 53 -12.12 -5.60 -5.88
N LEU A 54 -13.42 -5.72 -6.19
CA LEU A 54 -14.47 -5.93 -5.20
C LEU A 54 -14.70 -7.40 -4.82
N LEU A 55 -14.05 -8.36 -5.50
CA LEU A 55 -14.35 -9.78 -5.26
C LEU A 55 -13.11 -10.64 -4.99
N HIS A 56 -12.08 -10.71 -5.84
CA HIS A 56 -10.95 -11.60 -5.53
C HIS A 56 -9.71 -11.21 -6.35
N GLY A 57 -8.60 -11.00 -5.65
CA GLY A 57 -7.26 -11.02 -6.23
C GLY A 57 -6.66 -9.65 -6.52
N LEU A 58 -6.17 -8.98 -5.47
CA LEU A 58 -5.01 -8.10 -5.62
C LEU A 58 -3.83 -9.00 -6.03
N ASP A 59 -3.11 -8.64 -7.08
CA ASP A 59 -1.99 -9.42 -7.67
C ASP A 59 -0.73 -9.43 -6.76
N GLY A 60 -0.94 -9.27 -5.46
CA GLY A 60 0.04 -8.92 -4.44
C GLY A 60 -0.35 -7.61 -3.75
N GLU A 61 -0.59 -7.70 -2.44
CA GLU A 61 -0.57 -6.55 -1.55
C GLU A 61 0.70 -6.59 -0.73
N LYS A 62 1.40 -5.46 -0.67
CA LYS A 62 2.59 -5.33 0.15
C LYS A 62 2.28 -4.53 1.40
N SER A 63 2.29 -5.20 2.54
CA SER A 63 2.16 -4.58 3.85
C SER A 63 3.54 -4.21 4.40
N ILE A 64 3.78 -2.93 4.64
CA ILE A 64 5.02 -2.39 5.18
C ILE A 64 4.69 -1.80 6.55
N LEU A 65 5.46 -2.16 7.58
CA LEU A 65 5.34 -1.55 8.90
C LEU A 65 5.72 -0.07 8.81
N LEU A 66 4.82 0.81 9.24
CA LEU A 66 5.07 2.24 9.35
C LEU A 66 6.26 2.55 10.27
N SER A 67 6.47 1.73 11.31
CA SER A 67 7.63 1.83 12.20
C SER A 67 8.96 1.52 11.52
N GLU A 68 8.97 0.71 10.47
CA GLU A 68 10.19 0.31 9.75
C GLU A 68 10.55 1.27 8.61
N ILE A 69 9.65 2.18 8.25
CA ILE A 69 9.96 3.22 7.26
C ILE A 69 11.07 4.11 7.84
N THR A 70 12.16 4.21 7.10
CA THR A 70 13.32 5.04 7.47
C THR A 70 13.32 6.35 6.71
N ALA A 71 12.82 6.37 5.48
CA ALA A 71 12.71 7.58 4.67
C ALA A 71 11.61 7.42 3.59
N TYR A 72 11.30 8.52 2.91
CA TYR A 72 10.51 8.50 1.69
C TYR A 72 11.16 9.42 0.65
N GLN A 73 11.03 9.08 -0.62
CA GLN A 73 11.44 9.93 -1.74
C GLN A 73 10.20 10.41 -2.46
N LEU A 74 10.07 11.73 -2.62
CA LEU A 74 8.96 12.36 -3.34
C LEU A 74 9.49 13.11 -4.55
N LYS A 75 8.94 12.81 -5.72
CA LYS A 75 9.17 13.55 -6.97
C LYS A 75 7.87 14.10 -7.49
N GLU A 76 7.83 15.41 -7.70
CA GLU A 76 6.65 16.07 -8.24
C GLU A 76 6.38 15.71 -9.72
N PRO A 77 5.10 15.64 -10.12
CA PRO A 77 4.70 15.45 -11.51
C PRO A 77 4.95 16.72 -12.33
N GLY A 78 5.88 16.62 -13.30
CA GLY A 78 6.18 17.66 -14.29
C GLY A 78 5.38 17.47 -15.58
N SER A 79 6.07 17.17 -16.68
CA SER A 79 5.44 16.71 -17.94
C SER A 79 5.07 15.23 -17.91
N THR A 80 5.61 14.49 -16.94
CA THR A 80 5.36 13.07 -16.68
C THR A 80 4.68 12.87 -15.33
N VAL A 81 4.48 11.62 -14.92
CA VAL A 81 4.00 11.28 -13.58
C VAL A 81 5.04 11.57 -12.50
N GLY A 82 4.55 11.91 -11.31
CA GLY A 82 5.34 11.99 -10.09
C GLY A 82 5.34 10.64 -9.38
N TYR A 83 6.18 10.50 -8.35
CA TYR A 83 6.22 9.30 -7.54
C TYR A 83 6.55 9.58 -6.08
N LEU A 84 6.01 8.75 -5.19
CA LEU A 84 6.35 8.65 -3.79
C LEU A 84 6.86 7.24 -3.53
N GLN A 85 8.13 7.10 -3.19
CA GLN A 85 8.79 5.83 -2.93
C GLN A 85 9.12 5.71 -1.44
N LEU A 86 8.76 4.58 -0.84
CA LEU A 86 9.06 4.29 0.56
C LEU A 86 10.43 3.62 0.67
N VAL A 87 11.20 4.03 1.67
CA VAL A 87 12.52 3.47 1.99
C VAL A 87 12.47 2.85 3.38
N TYR A 88 12.86 1.59 3.47
CA TYR A 88 12.91 0.80 4.70
C TYR A 88 14.09 -0.20 4.62
N PRO A 89 14.55 -0.80 5.74
CA PRO A 89 15.65 -1.74 5.71
C PRO A 89 15.39 -2.91 4.74
N GLY A 90 16.26 -3.07 3.75
CA GLY A 90 16.11 -4.08 2.69
C GLY A 90 15.29 -3.63 1.47
N SER A 91 14.75 -2.40 1.44
CA SER A 91 14.17 -1.83 0.22
C SER A 91 15.28 -1.50 -0.78
N SER A 92 15.23 -2.06 -1.99
CA SER A 92 16.12 -1.69 -3.08
C SER A 92 15.77 -0.29 -3.58
N ASP A 93 16.71 0.65 -3.46
CA ASP A 93 16.54 1.99 -3.99
C ASP A 93 16.65 1.95 -5.53
N THR A 94 15.57 2.31 -6.23
CA THR A 94 15.58 2.33 -7.70
C THR A 94 16.33 3.55 -8.21
N LYS A 95 17.55 3.33 -8.72
CA LYS A 95 18.43 4.41 -9.22
C LYS A 95 18.01 5.00 -10.58
N GLY A 96 17.10 4.38 -11.34
CA GLY A 96 16.74 4.83 -12.69
C GLY A 96 15.64 5.89 -12.80
N GLY A 97 15.28 6.56 -11.69
CA GLY A 97 14.31 7.65 -11.71
C GLY A 97 12.89 7.22 -12.05
N VAL A 98 12.13 8.05 -12.79
CA VAL A 98 10.66 7.85 -12.97
C VAL A 98 10.32 6.53 -13.67
N PHE A 99 11.12 6.09 -14.64
CA PHE A 99 10.82 4.87 -15.40
C PHE A 99 10.98 3.59 -14.56
N ASP A 100 11.93 3.56 -13.64
CA ASP A 100 12.11 2.45 -12.70
C ASP A 100 11.12 2.56 -11.53
N ALA A 101 10.86 3.77 -11.04
CA ALA A 101 9.86 4.05 -10.00
C ALA A 101 8.45 3.55 -10.38
N VAL A 102 8.06 3.61 -11.65
CA VAL A 102 6.77 3.07 -12.10
C VAL A 102 6.70 1.54 -11.95
N LYS A 103 7.84 0.84 -12.04
CA LYS A 103 7.91 -0.62 -11.94
C LYS A 103 8.08 -1.11 -10.51
N ASP A 104 8.47 -0.23 -9.58
CA ASP A 104 8.83 -0.59 -8.21
C ASP A 104 7.62 -0.75 -7.28
N GLU A 105 7.52 -1.90 -6.61
CA GLU A 105 6.41 -2.24 -5.72
C GLU A 105 6.30 -1.34 -4.48
N ASN A 106 7.36 -0.63 -4.12
CA ASN A 106 7.41 0.28 -2.97
C ASN A 106 7.09 1.73 -3.37
N THR A 107 6.69 1.93 -4.63
CA THR A 107 6.52 3.24 -5.23
C THR A 107 5.10 3.46 -5.69
N VAL A 108 4.53 4.56 -5.20
CA VAL A 108 3.21 5.07 -5.53
C VAL A 108 3.37 6.17 -6.57
N THR A 109 2.89 5.93 -7.78
CA THR A 109 2.95 6.94 -8.86
C THR A 109 1.64 7.70 -8.98
N PHE A 110 1.73 8.99 -9.31
CA PHE A 110 0.59 9.90 -9.28
C PHE A 110 0.68 11.01 -10.33
N THR A 111 -0.47 11.54 -10.74
CA THR A 111 -0.55 12.71 -11.65
C THR A 111 -0.76 14.02 -10.90
N LYS A 112 -0.80 15.14 -11.64
CA LYS A 112 -1.06 16.47 -11.06
C LYS A 112 -2.41 16.55 -10.34
N ASP A 113 -3.41 15.84 -10.85
CA ASP A 113 -4.77 15.80 -10.28
C ASP A 113 -4.81 15.05 -8.94
N GLU A 114 -3.89 14.11 -8.73
CA GLU A 114 -3.79 13.26 -7.53
C GLU A 114 -2.83 13.84 -6.48
N LYS A 115 -2.32 15.08 -6.69
CA LYS A 115 -1.41 15.76 -5.75
C LYS A 115 -1.99 15.91 -4.35
N ALA A 116 -3.30 16.15 -4.24
CA ALA A 116 -3.96 16.29 -2.95
C ALA A 116 -3.87 14.99 -2.13
N SER A 117 -4.19 13.85 -2.74
CA SER A 117 -4.12 12.53 -2.12
C SER A 117 -2.70 12.18 -1.69
N ILE A 118 -1.69 12.50 -2.50
CA ILE A 118 -0.28 12.31 -2.11
C ILE A 118 0.14 13.21 -0.97
N LEU A 119 -0.34 14.46 -0.92
CA LEU A 119 -0.04 15.35 0.19
C LEU A 119 -0.60 14.79 1.51
N GLU A 120 -1.79 14.21 1.49
CA GLU A 120 -2.38 13.54 2.65
C GLU A 120 -1.61 12.29 3.04
N LEU A 121 -1.27 11.44 2.07
CA LEU A 121 -0.46 10.24 2.28
C LEU A 121 0.91 10.60 2.88
N LYS A 122 1.59 11.61 2.33
CA LYS A 122 2.84 12.18 2.84
C LYS A 122 2.69 12.61 4.30
N LYS A 123 1.65 13.38 4.62
CA LYS A 123 1.41 13.85 5.99
C LYS A 123 1.20 12.68 6.97
N ALA A 124 0.52 11.62 6.53
CA ALA A 124 0.31 10.43 7.34
C ALA A 124 1.62 9.68 7.62
N ILE A 125 2.46 9.49 6.59
CA ILE A 125 3.81 8.91 6.74
C ILE A 125 4.70 9.77 7.64
N GLU A 126 4.70 11.09 7.46
CA GLU A 126 5.46 12.01 8.29
C GLU A 126 5.01 12.00 9.75
N LYS A 127 3.71 11.82 10.00
CA LYS A 127 3.19 11.66 11.36
C LYS A 127 3.75 10.39 12.00
N ALA A 128 3.66 9.26 11.31
CA ALA A 128 4.20 7.99 11.79
C ALA A 128 5.73 8.06 12.07
N LEU A 129 6.49 8.70 11.18
CA LEU A 129 7.93 8.93 11.36
C LEU A 129 8.23 9.83 12.58
N LYS A 130 7.43 10.89 12.79
CA LYS A 130 7.61 11.79 13.94
C LYS A 130 7.30 11.10 15.27
N ASP A 131 6.25 10.27 15.31
CA ASP A 131 5.91 9.49 16.51
C ASP A 131 7.01 8.49 16.86
N LYS A 132 7.73 7.95 15.86
CA LYS A 132 8.94 7.12 16.08
C LYS A 132 10.09 7.90 16.73
N VAL A 133 10.36 9.13 16.29
CA VAL A 133 11.46 9.98 16.82
C VAL A 133 11.18 10.50 18.23
N LYS A 134 9.91 10.58 18.64
CA LYS A 134 9.52 11.05 19.99
C LYS A 134 9.62 9.98 21.08
N LYS A 135 9.82 8.71 20.73
CA LYS A 135 10.07 7.61 21.66
C LYS A 135 11.57 7.48 21.92
#